data_AF-A0A6G1X4F8-F1
#
_entry.id   AF-A0A6G1X4F8-F1
#
_cell.length_a   1.000
_cell.length_b   1.000
_cell.length_c   1.000
_cell.angle_alpha   90.00
_cell.angle_beta   90.00
_cell.angle_gamma   90.00
#
_symmetry.space_group_name_H-M   'P 1'
#
loop_
_entity.id
_entity.type
_entity.pdbx_description
1 polymer ?
#
loop_
_entity_poly.entity_id
_entity_poly.type
_entity_poly.pdbx_seq_one_letter_code
_entity_poly.pdbx_strand_id
1 'polypeptide(L)'
;MDNKEKYQVLLYYKFVTIDDPETFTAEHLQYCKDLGLKGRILIAEEGINGTVSGTVEQTNKYMEDMHNDPRFSDMMFKVDEADGHTFKKMHVRHRPELVTLRLEDEWDPAEETAEFLNPKEFYEAMQDENTVVLDTRNDYEYELGHFRGAINPDIETFRELPEWIKENKEELEGKKVLMYCTGGIRCEKFSGWLQKEGITDVGQLHGGIVTYGKDPEVQGELWDGKCYVFDERISVPVNRKEHVVVGKDYFDGTPCERFVNCADPDCNRQFLCSEENEHKYMRGCSHECRVSPRNRYVIEHGLTEEDVQERLAKIEEEDHVKQA
;
A
#
# COMPACT_ATOMS: atom_id res chain seq x y z
N MET A 1 14.93 -34.63 3.16
CA MET A 1 14.91 -33.20 3.52
C MET A 1 14.10 -32.55 2.43
N ASP A 2 12.84 -32.23 2.70
CA ASP A 2 11.95 -31.64 1.69
C ASP A 2 12.53 -30.28 1.28
N ASN A 3 13.04 -30.23 0.06
CA ASN A 3 13.52 -29.00 -0.56
C ASN A 3 12.30 -28.19 -0.98
N LYS A 4 11.59 -27.61 0.00
CA LYS A 4 10.47 -26.72 -0.26
C LYS A 4 11.06 -25.48 -0.92
N GLU A 5 10.74 -25.28 -2.20
CA GLU A 5 11.21 -24.11 -2.94
C GLU A 5 10.83 -22.84 -2.17
N LYS A 6 11.83 -22.01 -1.87
CA LYS A 6 11.61 -20.75 -1.18
C LYS A 6 11.05 -19.75 -2.19
N TYR A 7 10.00 -19.03 -1.79
CA TYR A 7 9.42 -17.96 -2.59
C TYR A 7 9.81 -16.60 -2.01
N GLN A 8 9.83 -15.61 -2.90
CA GLN A 8 10.09 -14.23 -2.54
C GLN A 8 9.17 -13.29 -3.31
N VAL A 9 8.93 -12.12 -2.73
CA VAL A 9 8.28 -10.98 -3.38
C VAL A 9 9.30 -9.89 -3.62
N LEU A 10 9.35 -9.40 -4.85
CA LEU A 10 10.12 -8.23 -5.24
C LEU A 10 9.17 -7.04 -5.36
N LEU A 11 9.47 -5.97 -4.64
CA LEU A 11 8.86 -4.65 -4.81
C LEU A 11 9.92 -3.69 -5.34
N TYR A 12 9.63 -2.99 -6.43
CA TYR A 12 10.58 -2.10 -7.09
C TYR A 12 9.86 -1.06 -7.94
N TYR A 13 10.55 0.03 -8.20
CA TYR A 13 10.21 0.98 -9.24
C TYR A 13 11.49 1.64 -9.73
N LYS A 14 11.42 2.25 -10.92
CA LYS A 14 12.47 3.11 -11.46
C LYS A 14 11.81 4.15 -12.36
N PHE A 15 12.07 5.43 -12.08
CA PHE A 15 11.83 6.49 -13.04
C PHE A 15 12.99 6.52 -14.03
N VAL A 16 12.66 6.29 -15.30
CA VAL A 16 13.59 6.27 -16.43
C VAL A 16 12.77 6.32 -17.72
N THR A 17 13.21 7.08 -18.71
CA THR A 17 12.50 7.16 -19.98
C THR A 17 12.44 5.80 -20.68
N ILE A 18 11.22 5.38 -21.06
CA ILE A 18 10.97 4.21 -21.90
C ILE A 18 10.31 4.68 -23.19
N ASP A 19 11.07 4.69 -24.29
CA ASP A 19 10.65 5.28 -25.59
C ASP A 19 9.40 4.62 -26.21
N ASP A 20 9.25 3.29 -26.08
CA ASP A 20 8.08 2.54 -26.56
C ASP A 20 7.49 1.70 -25.42
N PRO A 21 6.70 2.33 -24.52
CA PRO A 21 6.18 1.67 -23.33
C PRO A 21 5.14 0.60 -23.66
N GLU A 22 4.47 0.68 -24.82
CA GLU A 22 3.49 -0.31 -25.26
C GLU A 22 4.16 -1.62 -25.71
N THR A 23 5.18 -1.53 -26.56
CA THR A 23 5.95 -2.70 -26.96
C THR A 23 6.68 -3.29 -25.76
N PHE A 24 7.33 -2.45 -24.94
CA PHE A 24 8.01 -2.91 -23.73
C PHE A 24 7.04 -3.62 -22.77
N THR A 25 5.81 -3.15 -22.62
CA THR A 25 4.76 -3.82 -21.84
C THR A 25 4.47 -5.24 -22.33
N ALA A 26 4.32 -5.43 -23.64
CA ALA A 26 3.99 -6.72 -24.23
C ALA A 26 5.15 -7.73 -24.08
N GLU A 27 6.38 -7.28 -24.37
CA GLU A 27 7.59 -8.09 -24.23
C GLU A 27 7.84 -8.47 -22.78
N HIS A 28 7.71 -7.50 -21.86
CA HIS A 28 7.94 -7.72 -20.44
C HIS A 28 6.92 -8.67 -19.81
N LEU A 29 5.66 -8.63 -20.27
CA LEU A 29 4.64 -9.61 -19.88
C LEU A 29 5.02 -11.02 -20.29
N GLN A 30 5.49 -11.20 -21.53
CA GLN A 30 5.87 -12.51 -22.04
C GLN A 30 7.08 -13.03 -21.27
N TYR A 31 8.09 -12.19 -21.09
CA TYR A 31 9.28 -12.51 -20.31
C TYR A 31 8.95 -12.94 -18.86
N CYS A 32 8.12 -12.18 -18.15
CA CYS A 32 7.70 -12.54 -16.78
C CYS A 32 6.96 -13.90 -16.74
N LYS A 33 6.15 -14.21 -17.76
CA LYS A 33 5.44 -15.50 -17.86
C LYS A 33 6.40 -16.65 -18.14
N ASP A 34 7.38 -16.44 -19.02
CA ASP A 34 8.37 -17.45 -19.38
C ASP A 34 9.26 -17.81 -18.20
N LEU A 35 9.61 -16.82 -17.35
CA LEU A 35 10.25 -17.07 -16.07
C LEU A 35 9.34 -17.74 -15.02
N GLY A 36 8.01 -17.67 -15.19
CA GLY A 36 7.04 -18.20 -14.23
C GLY A 36 6.72 -17.25 -13.07
N LEU A 37 6.96 -15.95 -13.21
CA LEU A 37 6.59 -14.94 -12.23
C LEU A 37 5.08 -14.67 -12.20
N LYS A 38 4.57 -14.24 -11.05
CA LYS A 38 3.22 -13.70 -10.88
C LYS A 38 3.27 -12.40 -10.14
N GLY A 39 2.46 -11.42 -10.55
CA GLY A 39 2.63 -10.06 -10.06
C GLY A 39 1.82 -9.04 -10.83
N ARG A 40 2.07 -7.79 -10.48
CA ARG A 40 1.56 -6.62 -11.19
C ARG A 40 2.72 -5.68 -11.49
N ILE A 41 2.86 -5.32 -12.76
CA ILE A 41 3.80 -4.32 -13.23
C ILE A 41 3.02 -3.26 -14.01
N LEU A 42 3.31 -2.01 -13.72
CA LEU A 42 2.91 -0.86 -14.52
C LEU A 42 4.15 -0.37 -15.27
N ILE A 43 3.96 -0.07 -16.54
CA ILE A 43 4.96 0.54 -17.41
C ILE A 43 4.32 1.82 -17.94
N ALA A 44 5.10 2.88 -17.95
CA ALA A 44 4.76 4.18 -18.52
C ALA A 44 5.99 4.71 -19.25
N GLU A 45 5.84 5.79 -20.01
CA GLU A 45 7.00 6.50 -20.57
C GLU A 45 7.97 6.96 -19.47
N GLU A 46 7.45 7.31 -18.29
CA GLU A 46 8.23 7.70 -17.11
C GLU A 46 8.93 6.52 -16.39
N GLY A 47 8.71 5.26 -16.80
CA GLY A 47 9.49 4.12 -16.29
C GLY A 47 8.70 2.85 -15.96
N ILE A 48 9.07 2.19 -14.84
CA ILE A 48 8.50 0.91 -14.40
C ILE A 48 8.18 0.91 -12.89
N ASN A 49 7.06 0.31 -12.51
CA ASN A 49 6.67 0.07 -11.11
C ASN A 49 6.10 -1.33 -10.98
N GLY A 50 6.66 -2.16 -10.10
CA GLY A 50 6.33 -3.58 -10.06
C GLY A 50 6.31 -4.19 -8.67
N THR A 51 5.41 -5.16 -8.52
CA THR A 51 5.45 -6.14 -7.43
C THR A 51 5.27 -7.53 -8.04
N VAL A 52 6.27 -8.40 -7.93
CA VAL A 52 6.23 -9.76 -8.47
C VAL A 52 6.66 -10.78 -7.42
N SER A 53 6.16 -11.99 -7.56
CA SER A 53 6.47 -13.13 -6.71
C SER A 53 6.91 -14.31 -7.58
N GLY A 54 7.86 -15.09 -7.06
CA GLY A 54 8.41 -16.28 -7.70
C GLY A 54 9.31 -17.03 -6.74
N THR A 55 9.87 -18.15 -7.18
CA THR A 55 10.94 -18.83 -6.43
C THR A 55 12.17 -17.92 -6.36
N VAL A 56 13.05 -18.14 -5.37
CA VAL A 56 14.32 -17.41 -5.25
C VAL A 56 15.14 -17.44 -6.56
N GLU A 57 15.13 -18.56 -7.27
CA GLU A 57 15.82 -18.69 -8.56
C GLU A 57 15.20 -17.78 -9.63
N GLN A 58 13.87 -17.80 -9.78
CA GLN A 58 13.15 -16.97 -10.74
C GLN A 58 13.31 -15.49 -10.44
N THR A 59 13.21 -15.09 -9.18
CA THR A 59 13.34 -13.69 -8.76
C THR A 59 14.78 -13.20 -8.90
N ASN A 60 15.79 -14.01 -8.55
CA ASN A 60 17.18 -13.66 -8.78
C ASN A 60 17.50 -13.51 -10.26
N LYS A 61 16.97 -14.40 -11.11
CA LYS A 61 17.14 -14.29 -12.55
C LYS A 61 16.51 -13.00 -13.09
N TYR A 62 15.30 -12.69 -12.64
CA TYR A 62 14.63 -11.45 -13.00
C TYR A 62 15.43 -10.21 -12.58
N MET A 63 15.96 -10.18 -11.34
CA MET A 63 16.79 -9.06 -10.87
C MET A 63 18.07 -8.90 -11.71
N GLU A 64 18.76 -10.01 -12.01
CA GLU A 64 19.96 -10.01 -12.86
C GLU A 64 19.68 -9.45 -14.26
N ASP A 65 18.62 -9.93 -14.91
CA ASP A 65 18.28 -9.51 -16.27
C ASP A 65 17.81 -8.05 -16.31
N MET A 66 17.12 -7.58 -15.28
CA MET A 66 16.81 -6.15 -15.13
C MET A 66 18.09 -5.33 -14.94
N HIS A 67 19.03 -5.77 -14.11
CA HIS A 67 20.30 -5.05 -13.91
C HIS A 67 21.22 -5.08 -15.14
N ASN A 68 21.05 -6.04 -16.05
CA ASN A 68 21.76 -6.10 -17.33
C ASN A 68 21.24 -5.08 -18.36
N ASP A 69 20.02 -4.56 -18.18
CA ASP A 69 19.50 -3.45 -18.96
C ASP A 69 20.05 -2.13 -18.40
N PRO A 70 20.75 -1.30 -19.21
CA PRO A 70 21.30 -0.03 -18.75
C PRO A 70 20.28 0.92 -18.12
N ARG A 71 18.99 0.82 -18.49
CA ARG A 71 17.92 1.66 -17.93
C ARG A 71 17.62 1.32 -16.47
N PHE A 72 17.89 0.09 -16.05
CA PHE A 72 17.53 -0.42 -14.73
C PHE A 72 18.73 -0.92 -13.93
N SER A 73 19.97 -0.63 -14.36
CA SER A 73 21.19 -1.18 -13.75
C SER A 73 21.38 -0.85 -12.27
N ASP A 74 20.77 0.23 -11.79
CA ASP A 74 20.81 0.72 -10.41
C ASP A 74 19.46 0.56 -9.69
N MET A 75 18.50 -0.14 -10.30
CA MET A 75 17.16 -0.30 -9.75
C MET A 75 17.20 -1.09 -8.43
N MET A 76 16.63 -0.51 -7.39
CA MET A 76 16.55 -1.15 -6.08
C MET A 76 15.37 -2.14 -6.03
N PHE A 77 15.68 -3.39 -5.68
CA PHE A 77 14.69 -4.41 -5.36
C PHE A 77 14.54 -4.59 -3.86
N LYS A 78 13.33 -4.35 -3.34
CA LYS A 78 12.97 -4.73 -1.97
C LYS A 78 12.47 -6.17 -1.99
N VAL A 79 13.20 -7.06 -1.28
CA VAL A 79 12.93 -8.51 -1.27
C VAL A 79 12.29 -8.92 0.04
N ASP A 80 11.08 -9.50 -0.01
CA ASP A 80 10.42 -10.17 1.12
C ASP A 80 10.41 -11.69 0.91
N GLU A 81 10.51 -12.44 1.99
CA GLU A 81 10.21 -13.87 1.97
C GLU A 81 8.70 -14.13 1.86
N ALA A 82 8.32 -15.21 1.18
CA ALA A 82 6.93 -15.65 1.07
C ALA A 82 6.84 -17.19 1.07
N ASP A 83 5.67 -17.70 1.47
CA ASP A 83 5.38 -19.15 1.48
C ASP A 83 4.94 -19.69 0.10
N GLY A 84 4.79 -18.80 -0.87
CA GLY A 84 4.33 -19.09 -2.23
C GLY A 84 4.19 -17.81 -3.06
N HIS A 85 3.55 -17.91 -4.22
CA HIS A 85 3.14 -16.70 -4.95
C HIS A 85 2.12 -15.89 -4.14
N THR A 86 2.27 -14.57 -4.16
CA THR A 86 1.33 -13.61 -3.52
C THR A 86 0.36 -13.00 -4.53
N PHE A 87 0.33 -13.55 -5.75
CA PHE A 87 -0.56 -13.14 -6.83
C PHE A 87 -1.11 -14.37 -7.55
N LYS A 88 -2.39 -14.33 -7.94
CA LYS A 88 -3.02 -15.40 -8.71
C LYS A 88 -2.45 -15.55 -10.13
N LYS A 89 -2.07 -14.42 -10.75
CA LYS A 89 -1.64 -14.32 -12.16
C LYS A 89 -0.68 -13.17 -12.38
N MET A 90 0.03 -13.20 -13.51
CA MET A 90 0.88 -12.09 -13.96
C MET A 90 0.08 -11.04 -14.74
N HIS A 91 0.31 -9.78 -14.40
CA HIS A 91 -0.19 -8.62 -15.11
C HIS A 91 0.95 -7.63 -15.36
N VAL A 92 1.10 -7.21 -16.61
CA VAL A 92 1.89 -6.05 -17.00
C VAL A 92 0.95 -5.14 -17.79
N ARG A 93 0.89 -3.86 -17.44
CA ARG A 93 -0.04 -2.92 -18.06
C ARG A 93 0.65 -1.61 -18.38
N HIS A 94 0.48 -1.15 -19.61
CA HIS A 94 0.78 0.22 -19.99
C HIS A 94 -0.19 1.18 -19.28
N ARG A 95 0.35 2.25 -18.71
CA ARG A 95 -0.37 3.36 -18.10
C ARG A 95 0.30 4.68 -18.48
N PRO A 96 -0.45 5.80 -18.50
CA PRO A 96 0.15 7.12 -18.69
C PRO A 96 1.13 7.48 -17.56
N GLU A 97 0.87 7.01 -16.35
CA GLU A 97 1.68 7.26 -15.16
C GLU A 97 1.86 5.97 -14.36
N LEU A 98 3.03 5.77 -13.76
CA LEU A 98 3.33 4.69 -12.81
C LEU A 98 2.57 4.85 -11.49
N VAL A 99 2.34 6.11 -11.11
CA VAL A 99 1.51 6.51 -9.99
C VAL A 99 0.76 7.79 -10.37
N THR A 100 -0.58 7.73 -10.29
CA THR A 100 -1.46 8.73 -10.90
C THR A 100 -1.62 9.96 -10.01
N LEU A 101 -1.06 11.09 -10.43
CA LEU A 101 -1.28 12.41 -9.81
C LEU A 101 -2.18 13.32 -10.67
N ARG A 102 -2.16 13.18 -12.00
CA ARG A 102 -2.91 14.03 -12.95
C ARG A 102 -2.67 15.53 -12.75
N LEU A 103 -1.44 15.92 -12.46
CA LEU A 103 -1.07 17.32 -12.39
C LEU A 103 -0.87 17.87 -13.81
N GLU A 104 -1.25 19.13 -14.01
CA GLU A 104 -1.15 19.80 -15.33
C GLU A 104 0.30 20.18 -15.65
N ASP A 105 1.11 20.42 -14.63
CA ASP A 105 2.52 20.74 -14.76
C ASP A 105 3.35 19.47 -14.96
N GLU A 106 4.22 19.48 -15.95
CA GLU A 106 5.20 18.42 -16.16
C GLU A 106 6.44 18.69 -15.30
N TRP A 107 6.93 17.65 -14.63
CA TRP A 107 8.29 17.59 -14.06
C TRP A 107 8.81 16.17 -14.23
N ASP A 108 10.13 16.04 -14.26
CA ASP A 108 10.78 14.75 -14.27
C ASP A 108 11.06 14.30 -12.83
N PRO A 109 10.36 13.27 -12.29
CA PRO A 109 10.63 12.75 -10.96
C PRO A 109 12.06 12.21 -10.79
N ALA A 110 12.76 11.88 -11.88
CA ALA A 110 14.14 11.44 -11.85
C ALA A 110 15.15 12.58 -11.62
N GLU A 111 14.78 13.83 -11.93
CA GLU A 111 15.64 15.01 -11.78
C GLU A 111 15.15 15.98 -10.69
N GLU A 112 13.83 16.12 -10.54
CA GLU A 112 13.16 17.06 -9.65
C GLU A 112 12.52 16.32 -8.46
N THR A 113 13.35 15.95 -7.47
CA THR A 113 12.89 15.23 -6.27
C THR A 113 13.54 15.76 -4.98
N ALA A 114 12.88 15.56 -3.84
CA ALA A 114 13.39 15.97 -2.53
C ALA A 114 14.54 15.09 -2.02
N GLU A 115 15.20 15.53 -0.95
CA GLU A 115 16.26 14.78 -0.28
C GLU A 115 15.78 13.39 0.16
N PHE A 116 16.51 12.35 -0.26
CA PHE A 116 16.31 11.00 0.21
C PHE A 116 16.97 10.83 1.59
N LEU A 117 16.16 10.55 2.60
CA LEU A 117 16.62 10.19 3.94
C LEU A 117 16.62 8.67 4.06
N ASN A 118 17.75 8.09 4.43
CA ASN A 118 17.80 6.69 4.81
C ASN A 118 16.97 6.46 6.11
N PRO A 119 16.64 5.21 6.47
CA PRO A 119 15.79 4.93 7.63
C PRO A 119 16.24 5.59 8.94
N LYS A 120 17.55 5.65 9.20
CA LYS A 120 18.11 6.27 10.40
C LYS A 120 17.98 7.79 10.37
N GLU A 121 18.35 8.41 9.25
CA GLU A 121 18.20 9.86 9.07
C GLU A 121 16.73 10.29 9.18
N PHE A 122 15.82 9.49 8.62
CA PHE A 122 14.38 9.72 8.72
C PHE A 122 13.91 9.63 10.17
N TYR A 123 14.34 8.58 10.90
CA TYR A 123 14.04 8.43 12.33
C TYR A 123 14.55 9.62 13.17
N GLU A 124 15.79 10.06 12.94
CA GLU A 124 16.39 11.19 13.64
C GLU A 124 15.65 12.50 13.31
N ALA A 125 15.31 12.73 12.05
CA ALA A 125 14.56 13.92 11.63
C ALA A 125 13.13 13.95 12.20
N MET A 126 12.48 12.80 12.39
CA MET A 126 11.16 12.73 13.06
C MET A 126 11.20 13.20 14.53
N GLN A 127 12.36 13.30 15.17
CA GLN A 127 12.48 13.74 16.56
C GLN A 127 12.47 15.26 16.73
N ASP A 128 12.60 16.03 15.64
CA ASP A 128 12.62 17.49 15.69
C ASP A 128 11.20 18.05 15.82
N GLU A 129 10.97 18.94 16.80
CA GLU A 129 9.65 19.55 17.07
C GLU A 129 9.15 20.43 15.90
N ASN A 130 10.03 20.92 15.03
CA ASN A 130 9.69 21.68 13.83
C ASN A 130 9.57 20.79 12.57
N THR A 131 9.50 19.47 12.75
CA THR A 131 9.26 18.52 11.67
C THR A 131 7.83 18.00 11.70
N VAL A 132 7.21 17.92 10.52
CA VAL A 132 5.93 17.23 10.31
C VAL A 132 6.15 15.99 9.46
N VAL A 133 5.50 14.91 9.84
CA VAL A 133 5.51 13.66 9.08
C VAL A 133 4.19 13.57 8.34
N LEU A 134 4.24 13.52 7.01
CA LEU A 134 3.07 13.49 6.14
C LEU A 134 2.93 12.09 5.52
N ASP A 135 1.79 11.44 5.79
CA ASP A 135 1.45 10.21 5.08
C ASP A 135 0.92 10.55 3.68
N THR A 136 1.59 10.05 2.65
CA THR A 136 1.18 10.29 1.24
C THR A 136 0.27 9.18 0.70
N ARG A 137 -0.19 8.28 1.58
CA ARG A 137 -0.97 7.10 1.22
C ARG A 137 -2.48 7.37 1.28
N ASN A 138 -3.25 6.39 0.82
CA ASN A 138 -4.70 6.45 0.92
C ASN A 138 -5.16 6.17 2.37
N ASP A 139 -6.35 6.64 2.71
CA ASP A 139 -7.05 6.48 3.99
C ASP A 139 -6.92 5.07 4.60
N TYR A 140 -7.29 4.01 3.86
CA TYR A 140 -7.26 2.63 4.35
C TYR A 140 -5.84 2.15 4.68
N GLU A 141 -4.81 2.71 4.03
CA GLU A 141 -3.41 2.37 4.33
C GLU A 141 -2.96 3.01 5.64
N TYR A 142 -3.43 4.22 5.94
CA TYR A 142 -3.19 4.94 7.20
C TYR A 142 -3.92 4.26 8.36
N GLU A 143 -5.20 3.90 8.17
CA GLU A 143 -6.02 3.24 9.18
C GLU A 143 -5.39 1.95 9.73
N LEU A 144 -4.75 1.16 8.86
CA LEU A 144 -4.10 -0.08 9.25
C LEU A 144 -2.80 0.12 10.04
N GLY A 145 -2.05 1.18 9.73
CA GLY A 145 -0.79 1.49 10.37
C GLY A 145 -0.12 2.70 9.76
N HIS A 146 0.56 3.48 10.58
CA HIS A 146 1.18 4.75 10.22
C HIS A 146 2.32 5.08 11.19
N PHE A 147 3.16 6.06 10.83
CA PHE A 147 4.12 6.62 11.79
C PHE A 147 3.41 7.39 12.89
N ARG A 148 3.83 7.19 14.13
CA ARG A 148 3.28 7.87 15.30
C ARG A 148 3.37 9.39 15.15
N GLY A 149 2.22 10.05 15.22
CA GLY A 149 2.13 11.51 15.05
C GLY A 149 2.17 12.00 13.60
N ALA A 150 2.12 11.10 12.60
CA ALA A 150 1.97 11.49 11.21
C ALA A 150 0.63 12.17 10.95
N ILE A 151 0.64 13.15 10.06
CA ILE A 151 -0.56 13.78 9.52
C ILE A 151 -1.21 12.80 8.54
N ASN A 152 -2.50 12.55 8.73
CA ASN A 152 -3.37 11.86 7.78
C ASN A 152 -4.09 12.89 6.90
N PRO A 153 -3.82 12.94 5.59
CA PRO A 153 -4.59 13.78 4.67
C PRO A 153 -6.05 13.35 4.47
N ASP A 154 -6.41 12.13 4.90
CA ASP A 154 -7.75 11.55 4.76
C ASP A 154 -8.22 11.51 3.29
N ILE A 155 -7.33 11.04 2.40
CA ILE A 155 -7.57 10.96 0.95
C ILE A 155 -7.94 9.54 0.53
N GLU A 156 -8.96 9.39 -0.31
CA GLU A 156 -9.34 8.08 -0.87
C GLU A 156 -8.37 7.68 -1.99
N THR A 157 -7.86 8.67 -2.72
CA THR A 157 -6.93 8.46 -3.83
C THR A 157 -5.77 9.45 -3.84
N PHE A 158 -4.57 8.99 -4.16
CA PHE A 158 -3.34 9.81 -4.18
C PHE A 158 -3.43 11.13 -4.99
N ARG A 159 -4.26 11.18 -6.04
CA ARG A 159 -4.52 12.39 -6.84
C ARG A 159 -5.26 13.51 -6.08
N GLU A 160 -5.81 13.22 -4.90
CA GLU A 160 -6.45 14.22 -4.02
C GLU A 160 -5.42 14.93 -3.13
N LEU A 161 -4.24 14.34 -2.94
CA LEU A 161 -3.18 14.92 -2.10
C LEU A 161 -2.76 16.34 -2.50
N PRO A 162 -2.62 16.70 -3.80
CA PRO A 162 -2.33 18.08 -4.19
C PRO A 162 -3.36 19.10 -3.68
N GLU A 163 -4.65 18.76 -3.70
CA GLU A 163 -5.69 19.67 -3.21
C GLU A 163 -5.61 19.81 -1.70
N TRP A 164 -5.41 18.70 -0.99
CA TRP A 164 -5.22 18.73 0.46
C TRP A 164 -4.04 19.61 0.86
N ILE A 165 -2.91 19.58 0.13
CA ILE A 165 -1.77 20.48 0.39
C ILE A 165 -2.15 21.94 0.21
N LYS A 166 -2.91 22.29 -0.83
CA LYS A 166 -3.32 23.68 -1.07
C LYS A 166 -4.21 24.19 0.06
N GLU A 167 -5.12 23.35 0.55
CA GLU A 167 -6.04 23.68 1.64
C GLU A 167 -5.34 23.76 3.01
N ASN A 168 -4.25 23.01 3.22
CA ASN A 168 -3.56 22.87 4.51
C ASN A 168 -2.13 23.44 4.50
N LYS A 169 -1.79 24.30 3.54
CA LYS A 169 -0.44 24.83 3.34
C LYS A 169 0.12 25.51 4.60
N GLU A 170 -0.72 26.23 5.33
CA GLU A 170 -0.35 26.92 6.58
C GLU A 170 0.16 25.95 7.65
N GLU A 171 -0.27 24.68 7.64
CA GLU A 171 0.20 23.67 8.60
C GLU A 171 1.63 23.20 8.33
N LEU A 172 2.08 23.37 7.08
CA LEU A 172 3.37 22.91 6.57
C LEU A 172 4.40 24.04 6.43
N GLU A 173 3.93 25.30 6.37
CA GLU A 173 4.79 26.45 6.15
C GLU A 173 5.81 26.65 7.29
N GLY A 174 7.09 26.82 6.92
CA GLY A 174 8.18 27.02 7.87
C GLY A 174 8.64 25.76 8.62
N LYS A 175 8.06 24.59 8.31
CA LYS A 175 8.43 23.29 8.90
C LYS A 175 9.19 22.42 7.90
N LYS A 176 9.94 21.46 8.44
CA LYS A 176 10.48 20.37 7.63
C LYS A 176 9.38 19.34 7.39
N VAL A 177 9.11 19.00 6.14
CA VAL A 177 8.07 18.03 5.75
C VAL A 177 8.73 16.69 5.40
N LEU A 178 8.52 15.68 6.23
CA LEU A 178 8.96 14.32 5.99
C LEU A 178 7.84 13.49 5.37
N MET A 179 8.07 12.96 4.18
CA MET A 179 7.08 12.14 3.48
C MET A 179 7.46 10.68 3.43
N TYR A 180 6.44 9.83 3.45
CA TYR A 180 6.61 8.40 3.29
C TYR A 180 5.43 7.77 2.56
N CYS A 181 5.69 6.59 1.99
CA CYS A 181 4.69 5.66 1.50
C CYS A 181 5.26 4.23 1.57
N THR A 182 4.49 3.23 1.12
CA THR A 182 4.88 1.81 1.17
C THR A 182 6.27 1.53 0.60
N GLY A 183 6.51 1.98 -0.63
CA GLY A 183 7.71 1.64 -1.40
C GLY A 183 8.58 2.81 -1.84
N GLY A 184 8.15 4.07 -1.66
CA GLY A 184 8.89 5.30 -2.03
C GLY A 184 8.32 6.06 -3.24
N ILE A 185 7.75 5.36 -4.24
CA ILE A 185 7.39 5.97 -5.54
C ILE A 185 6.46 7.20 -5.46
N ARG A 186 5.50 7.23 -4.52
CA ARG A 186 4.60 8.37 -4.33
C ARG A 186 5.35 9.61 -3.88
N CYS A 187 6.27 9.47 -2.93
CA CYS A 187 7.05 10.57 -2.38
C CYS A 187 8.01 11.14 -3.43
N GLU A 188 8.63 10.27 -4.21
CA GLU A 188 9.59 10.68 -5.25
C GLU A 188 8.89 11.52 -6.31
N LYS A 189 7.71 11.07 -6.79
CA LYS A 189 6.89 11.84 -7.71
C LYS A 189 6.37 13.13 -7.07
N PHE A 190 5.80 13.07 -5.88
CA PHE A 190 5.11 14.19 -5.26
C PHE A 190 6.02 15.32 -4.78
N SER A 191 7.25 14.99 -4.37
CA SER A 191 8.17 15.96 -3.82
C SER A 191 8.58 17.08 -4.80
N GLY A 192 8.77 16.76 -6.08
CA GLY A 192 9.02 17.76 -7.12
C GLY A 192 7.89 18.78 -7.23
N TRP A 193 6.64 18.32 -7.12
CA TRP A 193 5.48 19.21 -7.11
C TRP A 193 5.39 20.07 -5.83
N LEU A 194 5.64 19.48 -4.65
CA LEU A 194 5.66 20.23 -3.39
C LEU A 194 6.66 21.39 -3.38
N GLN A 195 7.84 21.18 -3.96
CA GLN A 195 8.86 22.21 -4.08
C GLN A 195 8.38 23.37 -4.95
N LYS A 196 7.64 23.10 -6.05
CA LYS A 196 7.04 24.12 -6.92
C LYS A 196 5.94 24.91 -6.20
N GLU A 197 5.20 24.27 -5.29
CA GLU A 197 4.23 24.94 -4.42
C GLU A 197 4.89 25.76 -3.29
N GLY A 198 6.22 25.80 -3.21
CA GLY A 198 6.97 26.62 -2.25
C GLY A 198 7.25 25.94 -0.91
N ILE A 199 6.94 24.65 -0.78
CA ILE A 199 7.33 23.84 0.37
C ILE A 199 8.69 23.21 0.04
N THR A 200 9.76 23.85 0.51
CA THR A 200 11.13 23.57 0.03
C THR A 200 11.97 22.70 0.97
N ASP A 201 11.70 22.72 2.28
CA ASP A 201 12.37 21.83 3.25
C ASP A 201 11.62 20.50 3.33
N VAL A 202 11.85 19.64 2.34
CA VAL A 202 11.18 18.36 2.18
C VAL A 202 12.21 17.24 2.23
N GLY A 203 11.93 16.21 3.03
CA GLY A 203 12.67 14.95 3.05
C GLY A 203 11.74 13.77 2.76
N GLN A 204 12.24 12.72 2.13
CA GLN A 204 11.46 11.52 1.82
C GLN A 204 12.16 10.24 2.27
N LEU A 205 11.39 9.29 2.80
CA LEU A 205 11.91 8.01 3.25
C LEU A 205 12.39 7.16 2.08
N HIS A 206 13.72 7.01 1.96
CA HIS A 206 14.34 6.24 0.89
C HIS A 206 13.94 4.76 0.99
N GLY A 207 13.33 4.26 -0.07
CA GLY A 207 12.83 2.88 -0.13
C GLY A 207 11.53 2.62 0.65
N GLY A 208 10.92 3.65 1.24
CA GLY A 208 9.62 3.59 1.91
C GLY A 208 9.59 2.74 3.19
N ILE A 209 8.37 2.52 3.70
CA ILE A 209 8.08 1.80 4.94
C ILE A 209 8.72 0.39 4.94
N VAL A 210 8.69 -0.29 3.79
CA VAL A 210 9.26 -1.64 3.64
C VAL A 210 10.77 -1.67 3.92
N THR A 211 11.49 -0.62 3.53
CA THR A 211 12.93 -0.50 3.80
C THR A 211 13.18 -0.13 5.25
N TYR A 212 12.39 0.80 5.79
CA TYR A 212 12.47 1.24 7.18
C TYR A 212 12.26 0.11 8.19
N GLY A 213 11.27 -0.77 7.97
CA GLY A 213 11.04 -1.93 8.85
C GLY A 213 12.19 -2.94 8.87
N LYS A 214 12.93 -3.06 7.76
CA LYS A 214 14.04 -4.01 7.60
C LYS A 214 15.39 -3.48 8.08
N ASP A 215 15.51 -2.17 8.21
CA ASP A 215 16.74 -1.52 8.66
C ASP A 215 17.21 -2.08 10.03
N PRO A 216 18.47 -2.52 10.16
CA PRO A 216 18.95 -3.18 11.37
C PRO A 216 19.09 -2.24 12.58
N GLU A 217 19.18 -0.93 12.38
CA GLU A 217 19.32 0.06 13.45
C GLU A 217 17.94 0.52 13.96
N VAL A 218 17.08 1.03 13.08
CA VAL A 218 15.77 1.56 13.48
C VAL A 218 14.73 0.46 13.70
N GLN A 219 14.81 -0.63 12.93
CA GLN A 219 13.95 -1.81 13.07
C GLN A 219 12.44 -1.50 13.10
N GLY A 220 12.01 -0.50 12.32
CA GLY A 220 10.62 -0.09 12.27
C GLY A 220 10.11 0.71 13.47
N GLU A 221 11.00 1.25 14.32
CA GLU A 221 10.62 2.07 15.47
C GLU A 221 9.72 3.26 15.09
N LEU A 222 8.76 3.61 15.96
CA LEU A 222 7.70 4.62 15.73
C LEU A 222 6.64 4.27 14.68
N TRP A 223 6.74 3.12 14.01
CA TRP A 223 5.63 2.61 13.23
C TRP A 223 4.63 1.90 14.14
N ASP A 224 3.37 2.33 14.09
CA ASP A 224 2.25 1.69 14.77
C ASP A 224 1.37 0.96 13.72
N GLY A 225 0.89 -0.24 14.03
CA GLY A 225 0.07 -1.09 13.15
C GLY A 225 0.87 -1.90 12.13
N LYS A 226 0.23 -2.24 11.01
CA LYS A 226 0.86 -2.98 9.89
C LYS A 226 0.93 -2.11 8.63
N CYS A 227 1.85 -2.43 7.73
CA CYS A 227 1.93 -1.77 6.43
C CYS A 227 1.03 -2.49 5.43
N TYR A 228 0.13 -1.76 4.79
CA TYR A 228 -0.67 -2.29 3.69
C TYR A 228 0.20 -2.60 2.47
N VAL A 229 -0.02 -3.77 1.84
CA VAL A 229 0.65 -4.18 0.61
C VAL A 229 -0.34 -4.64 -0.45
N PHE A 230 -0.04 -4.34 -1.72
CA PHE A 230 -0.96 -4.50 -2.86
C PHE A 230 -0.95 -5.92 -3.47
N ASP A 231 -0.86 -6.93 -2.61
CA ASP A 231 -0.85 -8.35 -2.98
C ASP A 231 -1.65 -9.21 -1.98
N GLU A 232 -1.70 -10.53 -2.16
CA GLU A 232 -2.54 -11.41 -1.33
C GLU A 232 -2.15 -11.46 0.15
N ARG A 233 -0.99 -10.92 0.54
CA ARG A 233 -0.63 -10.77 1.96
C ARG A 233 -1.48 -9.71 2.65
N ILE A 234 -1.97 -8.71 1.90
CA ILE A 234 -2.75 -7.54 2.36
C ILE A 234 -2.00 -6.61 3.31
N SER A 235 -1.28 -7.16 4.29
CA SER A 235 -0.45 -6.40 5.21
C SER A 235 0.81 -7.15 5.63
N VAL A 236 1.83 -6.40 6.04
CA VAL A 236 3.09 -6.94 6.57
C VAL A 236 3.48 -6.20 7.86
N PRO A 237 4.12 -6.89 8.83
CA PRO A 237 4.66 -6.24 10.00
C PRO A 237 5.84 -5.32 9.63
N VAL A 238 6.03 -4.25 10.39
CA VAL A 238 7.10 -3.26 10.15
C VAL A 238 7.97 -3.11 11.40
N ASN A 239 7.34 -2.74 12.52
CA ASN A 239 8.02 -2.52 13.78
C ASN A 239 8.40 -3.86 14.42
N ARG A 240 9.69 -4.05 14.66
CA ARG A 240 10.26 -5.27 15.27
C ARG A 240 10.58 -5.08 16.75
N LYS A 241 10.38 -3.87 17.28
CA LYS A 241 10.60 -3.52 18.70
C LYS A 241 9.28 -3.54 19.49
N GLU A 242 8.21 -3.05 18.87
CA GLU A 242 6.88 -2.90 19.49
C GLU A 242 5.79 -3.20 18.46
N HIS A 243 4.63 -3.73 18.90
CA HIS A 243 3.45 -3.88 18.05
C HIS A 243 2.25 -3.18 18.70
N VAL A 244 1.93 -1.98 18.20
CA VAL A 244 0.77 -1.18 18.65
C VAL A 244 -0.32 -1.28 17.60
N VAL A 245 -1.52 -1.72 17.97
CA VAL A 245 -2.65 -1.78 17.04
C VAL A 245 -3.37 -0.42 17.00
N VAL A 246 -3.37 0.23 15.84
CA VAL A 246 -4.07 1.50 15.60
C VAL A 246 -5.35 1.34 14.79
N GLY A 247 -5.43 0.29 13.98
CA GLY A 247 -6.61 -0.06 13.23
C GLY A 247 -7.77 -0.43 14.14
N LYS A 248 -8.98 -0.16 13.67
CA LYS A 248 -10.22 -0.32 14.43
C LYS A 248 -11.21 -1.12 13.62
N ASP A 249 -11.87 -2.07 14.27
CA ASP A 249 -12.97 -2.80 13.68
C ASP A 249 -14.08 -1.83 13.27
N TYR A 250 -14.54 -1.98 12.03
CA TYR A 250 -15.53 -1.09 11.43
C TYR A 250 -16.86 -1.02 12.20
N PHE A 251 -17.25 -2.08 12.92
CA PHE A 251 -18.55 -2.16 13.57
C PHE A 251 -18.56 -1.74 15.03
N ASP A 252 -17.46 -1.96 15.76
CA ASP A 252 -17.41 -1.69 17.21
C ASP A 252 -16.22 -0.86 17.68
N GLY A 253 -15.30 -0.51 16.78
CA GLY A 253 -14.14 0.32 17.09
C GLY A 253 -13.05 -0.37 17.90
N THR A 254 -13.18 -1.67 18.20
CA THR A 254 -12.14 -2.42 18.91
C THR A 254 -10.87 -2.59 18.07
N PRO A 255 -9.68 -2.76 18.67
CA PRO A 255 -8.44 -2.89 17.90
C PRO A 255 -8.49 -4.03 16.87
N CYS A 256 -8.20 -3.72 15.61
CA CYS A 256 -8.28 -4.67 14.49
C CYS A 256 -7.27 -4.32 13.39
N GLU A 257 -6.63 -5.34 12.81
CA GLU A 257 -5.67 -5.19 11.70
C GLU A 257 -6.00 -6.13 10.53
N ARG A 258 -7.22 -6.67 10.52
CA ARG A 258 -7.68 -7.66 9.56
C ARG A 258 -8.61 -7.02 8.57
N PHE A 259 -8.18 -6.92 7.32
CA PHE A 259 -9.03 -6.47 6.24
C PHE A 259 -9.90 -7.60 5.69
N VAL A 260 -11.14 -7.26 5.38
CA VAL A 260 -12.06 -8.06 4.58
C VAL A 260 -12.67 -7.22 3.49
N ASN A 261 -13.19 -7.87 2.45
CA ASN A 261 -14.06 -7.23 1.49
C ASN A 261 -15.51 -7.53 1.83
N CYS A 262 -16.38 -6.53 1.68
CA CYS A 262 -17.82 -6.68 1.80
C CYS A 262 -18.28 -7.89 0.97
N ALA A 263 -19.10 -8.74 1.59
CA ALA A 263 -19.59 -9.95 0.96
C ALA A 263 -20.59 -9.67 -0.17
N ASP A 264 -21.18 -8.47 -0.23
CA ASP A 264 -21.95 -8.09 -1.40
C ASP A 264 -20.99 -7.87 -2.59
N PRO A 265 -21.11 -8.68 -3.67
CA PRO A 265 -20.23 -8.57 -4.83
C PRO A 265 -20.31 -7.23 -5.56
N ASP A 266 -21.43 -6.52 -5.46
CA ASP A 266 -21.64 -5.24 -6.15
C ASP A 266 -21.07 -4.07 -5.33
N CYS A 267 -20.94 -4.25 -4.01
CA CYS A 267 -20.23 -3.32 -3.12
C CYS A 267 -18.73 -3.58 -3.09
N ASN A 268 -18.30 -4.76 -2.64
CA ASN A 268 -16.90 -5.18 -2.52
C ASN A 268 -15.96 -4.18 -1.79
N ARG A 269 -16.49 -3.26 -0.98
CA ARG A 269 -15.69 -2.32 -0.16
C ARG A 269 -14.78 -3.09 0.79
N GLN A 270 -13.54 -2.66 0.91
CA GLN A 270 -12.60 -3.20 1.90
C GLN A 270 -12.70 -2.42 3.21
N PHE A 271 -12.66 -3.12 4.36
CA PHE A 271 -12.69 -2.51 5.70
C PHE A 271 -12.10 -3.45 6.75
N LEU A 272 -11.68 -2.89 7.89
CA LEU A 272 -11.16 -3.66 9.02
C LEU A 272 -12.29 -4.37 9.77
N CYS A 273 -12.17 -5.69 9.94
CA CYS A 273 -13.19 -6.52 10.57
C CYS A 273 -12.59 -7.74 11.25
N SER A 274 -12.87 -7.86 12.54
CA SER A 274 -12.63 -9.04 13.35
C SER A 274 -13.42 -10.24 12.81
N GLU A 275 -12.95 -11.45 13.11
CA GLU A 275 -13.67 -12.67 12.71
C GLU A 275 -15.05 -12.74 13.37
N GLU A 276 -15.16 -12.29 14.63
CA GLU A 276 -16.42 -12.22 15.35
C GLU A 276 -17.44 -11.33 14.63
N ASN A 277 -17.06 -10.10 14.29
CA ASN A 277 -17.95 -9.18 13.58
C ASN A 277 -18.18 -9.61 12.12
N GLU A 278 -17.23 -10.28 11.46
CA GLU A 278 -17.47 -10.85 10.14
C GLU A 278 -18.61 -11.87 10.21
N HIS A 279 -18.56 -12.77 11.19
CA HIS A 279 -19.61 -13.77 11.40
C HIS A 279 -20.94 -13.11 11.79
N LYS A 280 -20.90 -12.18 12.75
CA LYS A 280 -22.10 -11.47 13.23
C LYS A 280 -22.79 -10.71 12.10
N TYR A 281 -22.06 -9.85 11.40
CA TYR A 281 -22.58 -8.99 10.34
C TYR A 281 -22.53 -9.63 8.95
N MET A 282 -22.29 -10.95 8.85
CA MET A 282 -22.24 -11.70 7.58
C MET A 282 -21.38 -11.01 6.51
N ARG A 283 -20.26 -10.43 6.96
CA ARG A 283 -19.31 -9.62 6.18
C ARG A 283 -19.98 -8.51 5.34
N GLY A 284 -21.16 -8.02 5.71
CA GLY A 284 -21.84 -6.92 5.03
C GLY A 284 -21.60 -5.59 5.73
N CYS A 285 -21.01 -4.61 5.03
CA CYS A 285 -20.70 -3.30 5.59
C CYS A 285 -21.94 -2.42 5.89
N SER A 286 -23.10 -2.75 5.31
CA SER A 286 -24.38 -2.08 5.57
C SER A 286 -25.50 -3.11 5.64
N HIS A 287 -26.67 -2.74 6.17
CA HIS A 287 -27.84 -3.62 6.16
C HIS A 287 -28.17 -4.12 4.74
N GLU A 288 -28.15 -3.23 3.74
CA GLU A 288 -28.39 -3.57 2.32
C GLU A 288 -27.43 -4.64 1.82
N CYS A 289 -26.14 -4.53 2.14
CA CYS A 289 -25.14 -5.53 1.76
C CYS A 289 -25.34 -6.88 2.48
N ARG A 290 -25.84 -6.86 3.72
CA ARG A 290 -26.10 -8.07 4.52
C ARG A 290 -27.27 -8.87 3.96
N VAL A 291 -28.31 -8.19 3.48
CA VAL A 291 -29.52 -8.82 2.93
C VAL A 291 -29.45 -9.07 1.42
N SER A 292 -28.32 -8.73 0.79
CA SER A 292 -28.11 -8.97 -0.64
C SER A 292 -28.29 -10.47 -0.96
N PRO A 293 -29.10 -10.83 -1.96
CA PRO A 293 -29.32 -12.24 -2.34
C PRO A 293 -28.05 -12.89 -2.91
N ARG A 294 -27.04 -12.09 -3.24
CA ARG A 294 -25.73 -12.54 -3.74
C ARG A 294 -24.63 -12.43 -2.68
N ASN A 295 -24.97 -12.22 -1.42
CA ASN A 295 -23.99 -12.12 -0.34
C ASN A 295 -23.09 -13.37 -0.32
N ARG A 296 -21.79 -13.16 -0.59
CA ARG A 296 -20.79 -14.21 -0.72
C ARG A 296 -20.59 -14.98 0.58
N TYR A 297 -20.67 -14.32 1.73
CA TYR A 297 -20.51 -14.95 3.03
C TYR A 297 -21.66 -15.94 3.30
N VAL A 298 -22.90 -15.54 3.01
CA VAL A 298 -24.08 -16.44 3.10
C VAL A 298 -23.90 -17.68 2.22
N ILE A 299 -23.46 -17.50 0.98
CA ILE A 299 -23.23 -18.59 0.02
C ILE A 299 -22.06 -19.49 0.44
N GLU A 300 -20.93 -18.91 0.83
CA GLU A 300 -19.71 -19.62 1.28
C GLU A 300 -19.98 -20.49 2.51
N HIS A 301 -20.83 -20.02 3.42
CA HIS A 301 -21.17 -20.72 4.66
C HIS A 301 -22.46 -21.54 4.58
N GLY A 302 -23.17 -21.54 3.44
CA GLY A 302 -24.40 -22.30 3.23
C GLY A 302 -25.53 -21.91 4.19
N LEU A 303 -25.63 -20.63 4.56
CA LEU A 303 -26.65 -20.15 5.50
C LEU A 303 -28.04 -20.17 4.86
N THR A 304 -29.02 -20.63 5.63
CA THR A 304 -30.43 -20.60 5.25
C THR A 304 -31.03 -19.21 5.45
N GLU A 305 -32.21 -18.95 4.88
CA GLU A 305 -32.95 -17.71 5.15
C GLU A 305 -33.22 -17.53 6.65
N GLU A 306 -33.52 -18.61 7.37
CA GLU A 306 -33.74 -18.60 8.82
C GLU A 306 -32.47 -18.18 9.58
N ASP A 307 -31.31 -18.73 9.24
CA ASP A 307 -30.01 -18.36 9.84
C ASP A 307 -29.71 -16.86 9.65
N VAL A 308 -30.00 -16.33 8.46
CA VAL A 308 -29.80 -14.92 8.13
C VAL A 308 -30.74 -14.04 8.95
N GLN A 309 -32.03 -14.38 9.02
CA GLN A 309 -33.00 -13.62 9.82
C GLN A 309 -32.67 -13.64 11.32
N GLU A 310 -32.19 -14.76 11.87
CA GLU A 310 -31.77 -14.84 13.27
C GLU A 310 -30.60 -13.89 13.55
N ARG A 311 -29.60 -13.83 12.66
CA ARG A 311 -28.47 -12.90 12.80
C ARG A 311 -28.91 -11.43 12.69
N LEU A 312 -29.78 -11.12 11.74
CA LEU A 312 -30.32 -9.76 11.58
C LEU A 312 -31.09 -9.31 12.82
N ALA A 313 -31.90 -10.18 13.42
CA ALA A 313 -32.63 -9.88 14.64
C ALA A 313 -31.69 -9.58 15.82
N LYS A 314 -30.59 -10.35 15.98
CA LYS A 314 -29.57 -10.08 17.00
C LYS A 314 -28.86 -8.75 16.78
N ILE A 315 -28.53 -8.43 15.52
CA ILE A 315 -27.92 -7.14 15.18
C ILE A 315 -28.87 -5.99 15.56
N GLU A 316 -30.15 -6.09 15.20
CA GLU A 316 -31.16 -5.09 15.50
C GLU A 316 -31.29 -4.88 17.02
N GLU A 317 -31.37 -5.96 17.80
CA GLU A 317 -31.43 -5.89 19.27
C GLU A 317 -30.20 -5.21 19.87
N GLU A 318 -28.99 -5.62 19.48
CA GLU A 318 -27.74 -5.12 20.08
C GLU A 318 -27.37 -3.69 19.63
N ASP A 319 -27.57 -3.36 18.35
CA ASP A 319 -27.25 -2.03 17.83
C ASP A 319 -28.26 -0.98 18.36
N HIS A 320 -29.52 -1.37 18.63
CA HIS A 320 -30.47 -0.52 19.34
C HIS A 320 -30.10 -0.30 20.82
N VAL A 321 -29.55 -1.31 21.50
CA VAL A 321 -29.06 -1.16 22.88
C VAL A 321 -27.83 -0.23 22.94
N LYS A 322 -26.98 -0.19 21.90
CA LYS A 322 -25.85 0.74 21.82
C LYS A 322 -26.24 2.19 21.52
N GLN A 323 -27.45 2.45 21.02
CA GLN A 323 -27.95 3.79 20.65
C GLN A 323 -28.86 4.45 21.70
N ALA A 324 -29.21 3.74 22.78
CA ALA A 324 -30.09 4.22 23.87
C ALA A 324 -29.29 4.66 25.10
#